data_AF-A0A0Q6M0L3-F1
#
_entry.id   AF-A0A0Q6M0L3-F1
#
_cell.length_a   1.000
_cell.length_b   1.000
_cell.length_c   1.000
_cell.angle_alpha   90.00
_cell.angle_beta   90.00
_cell.angle_gamma   90.00
#
_symmetry.space_group_name_H-M   'P 1'
#
loop_
_entity.id
_entity.type
_entity.pdbx_description
1 polymer ?
#
loop_
_entity_poly.entity_id
_entity_poly.type
_entity_poly.pdbx_seq_one_letter_code
_entity_poly.pdbx_strand_id
1 'polypeptide(L)'
;MTDNATLGQVALGYSPFIDRSRAVTATRLTIYPLRPELKPDVAQLLHAVGGVWPADGGRASLNIVSESLLQDLMGASPSANLMIEIPAFMACDEANVAALQALHRGGNTLLLKGRPMKELPRELLPCFKFSLIDLADDRRVNETGNVAPAGVTRNISHVQSGVRNLADMEASFSRGAAAVLGWPIDDAIHEAQAKGKSAVQIDLQVIVELIQRVDAQDPIEKLENTLKRDPSLAFKLMRYINSPAFGLRVEISSFRHAIMMLGYQRLKRWLALLLATAGKDVNMKPVMFAAVRRGLLMEELVRSSGDEEMRNEMFICGVFSLLDRMFKQPFSDLMKTIPVPERVYQALVDGTGPYQPYFDLVQAVEHESLYDFRTAADTLMLSVSEINRAVLGALTSASQID
;
A
#
# COMPACT_ATOMS: atom_id res chain seq x y z
N MET A 1 -17.08 9.04 -19.09
CA MET A 1 -15.97 8.10 -18.83
C MET A 1 -16.39 6.76 -19.39
N THR A 2 -15.82 6.37 -20.52
CA THR A 2 -16.06 5.07 -21.14
C THR A 2 -15.80 3.98 -20.11
N ASP A 3 -16.79 3.09 -19.92
CA ASP A 3 -16.63 1.97 -19.02
C ASP A 3 -15.50 1.09 -19.56
N ASN A 4 -14.37 1.08 -18.86
CA ASN A 4 -13.24 0.26 -19.23
C ASN A 4 -13.65 -1.19 -18.92
N ALA A 5 -14.31 -1.83 -19.89
CA ALA A 5 -14.80 -3.21 -19.77
C ALA A 5 -13.70 -4.17 -19.30
N THR A 6 -12.45 -3.83 -19.58
CA THR A 6 -11.27 -4.58 -19.17
C THR A 6 -11.04 -4.60 -17.66
N LEU A 7 -11.37 -3.51 -16.95
CA LEU A 7 -11.31 -3.49 -15.48
C LEU A 7 -12.34 -4.43 -14.84
N GLY A 8 -13.41 -4.80 -15.54
CA GLY A 8 -14.34 -5.83 -15.08
C GLY A 8 -13.85 -7.27 -15.30
N GLN A 9 -12.75 -7.47 -16.01
CA GLN A 9 -12.22 -8.80 -16.40
C GLN A 9 -11.01 -9.25 -15.58
N VAL A 10 -10.44 -8.34 -14.79
CA VAL A 10 -9.26 -8.61 -13.95
C VAL A 10 -9.56 -8.26 -12.50
N ALA A 11 -8.93 -8.92 -11.54
CA ALA A 11 -8.83 -8.43 -10.17
C ALA A 11 -7.45 -7.82 -9.94
N LEU A 12 -7.41 -6.74 -9.17
CA LEU A 12 -6.18 -6.04 -8.82
C LEU A 12 -5.76 -6.36 -7.37
N GLY A 13 -4.47 -6.55 -7.17
CA GLY A 13 -3.82 -6.56 -5.87
C GLY A 13 -2.66 -5.57 -5.85
N TYR A 14 -2.22 -5.13 -4.67
CA TYR A 14 -1.04 -4.27 -4.57
C TYR A 14 -0.15 -4.59 -3.38
N SER A 15 1.16 -4.41 -3.56
CA SER A 15 2.16 -4.57 -2.51
C SER A 15 3.30 -3.54 -2.67
N PRO A 16 3.93 -3.08 -1.59
CA PRO A 16 4.96 -2.05 -1.65
C PRO A 16 6.35 -2.67 -1.82
N PHE A 17 7.24 -1.97 -2.54
CA PHE A 17 8.67 -2.21 -2.45
C PHE A 17 9.25 -1.37 -1.33
N ILE A 18 9.73 -2.01 -0.26
CA ILE A 18 10.29 -1.34 0.91
C ILE A 18 11.80 -1.50 0.88
N ASP A 19 12.53 -0.38 0.93
CA ASP A 19 13.99 -0.39 0.94
C ASP A 19 14.58 -0.52 2.36
N ARG A 20 15.91 -0.56 2.45
CA ARG A 20 16.62 -0.64 3.73
C ARG A 20 16.42 0.62 4.60
N SER A 21 15.92 1.74 4.08
CA SER A 21 15.54 2.92 4.88
C SER A 21 14.08 2.88 5.36
N ARG A 22 13.37 1.78 5.07
CA ARG A 22 11.94 1.55 5.33
C ARG A 22 11.05 2.52 4.55
N ALA A 23 11.57 3.08 3.46
CA ALA A 23 10.81 3.89 2.53
C ALA A 23 10.13 2.99 1.49
N VAL A 24 8.90 3.33 1.14
CA VAL A 24 8.22 2.72 -0.01
C VAL A 24 8.77 3.38 -1.28
N THR A 25 9.45 2.59 -2.10
CA THR A 25 10.19 3.09 -3.28
C THR A 25 9.47 2.86 -4.60
N ALA A 26 8.54 1.90 -4.62
CA ALA A 26 7.65 1.61 -5.73
C ALA A 26 6.43 0.84 -5.22
N THR A 27 5.38 0.76 -6.02
CA THR A 27 4.23 -0.11 -5.76
C THR A 27 4.14 -1.17 -6.85
N ARG A 28 3.97 -2.42 -6.45
CA ARG A 28 3.54 -3.49 -7.34
C ARG A 28 2.04 -3.43 -7.51
N LEU A 29 1.59 -3.50 -8.76
CA LEU A 29 0.22 -3.82 -9.12
C LEU A 29 0.21 -5.25 -9.68
N THR A 30 -0.48 -6.15 -9.00
CA THR A 30 -0.71 -7.51 -9.47
C THR A 30 -2.05 -7.58 -10.19
N ILE A 31 -2.06 -8.18 -11.38
CA ILE A 31 -3.23 -8.28 -12.26
C ILE A 31 -3.58 -9.75 -12.48
N TYR A 32 -4.76 -10.14 -11.99
CA TYR A 32 -5.31 -11.48 -12.12
C TYR A 32 -6.47 -11.48 -13.11
N PRO A 33 -6.41 -12.17 -14.26
CA PRO A 33 -7.62 -12.41 -15.03
C PRO A 33 -8.64 -13.19 -14.20
N LEU A 34 -9.90 -12.73 -14.16
CA LEU A 34 -10.94 -13.39 -13.38
C LEU A 34 -11.28 -14.78 -13.92
N ARG A 35 -11.06 -15.01 -15.20
CA ARG A 35 -11.23 -16.32 -15.81
C ARG A 35 -10.10 -16.57 -16.81
N PRO A 36 -9.56 -17.80 -16.90
CA PRO A 36 -8.45 -18.12 -17.80
C PRO A 36 -8.73 -17.82 -19.28
N GLU A 37 -10.00 -17.92 -19.71
CA GLU A 37 -10.44 -17.70 -21.09
C GLU A 37 -10.64 -16.23 -21.46
N LEU A 38 -10.72 -15.34 -20.48
CA LEU A 38 -10.83 -13.90 -20.74
C LEU A 38 -9.51 -13.39 -21.30
N LYS A 39 -9.61 -12.51 -22.31
CA LYS A 39 -8.48 -11.81 -22.90
C LYS A 39 -8.64 -10.30 -22.67
N PRO A 40 -8.25 -9.81 -21.49
CA PRO A 40 -8.27 -8.38 -21.18
C PRO A 40 -7.50 -7.58 -22.23
N ASP A 41 -8.04 -6.44 -22.67
CA ASP A 41 -7.36 -5.53 -23.59
C ASP A 41 -6.18 -4.85 -22.88
N VAL A 42 -4.97 -5.22 -23.28
CA VAL A 42 -3.74 -4.73 -22.64
C VAL A 42 -3.53 -3.22 -22.83
N ALA A 43 -3.99 -2.63 -23.93
CA ALA A 43 -3.87 -1.19 -24.16
C ALA A 43 -4.80 -0.42 -23.21
N GLN A 44 -6.01 -0.94 -22.98
CA GLN A 44 -6.93 -0.36 -22.00
C GLN A 44 -6.41 -0.53 -20.56
N LEU A 45 -5.75 -1.64 -20.23
CA LEU A 45 -5.09 -1.83 -18.94
C LEU A 45 -3.94 -0.84 -18.75
N LEU A 46 -3.03 -0.73 -19.73
CA LEU A 46 -1.91 0.21 -19.67
C LEU A 46 -2.39 1.66 -19.60
N HIS A 47 -3.49 2.01 -20.28
CA HIS A 47 -4.11 3.33 -20.14
C HIS A 47 -4.62 3.59 -18.72
N ALA A 48 -5.30 2.62 -18.10
CA ALA A 48 -5.77 2.74 -16.72
C ALA A 48 -4.60 2.85 -15.73
N VAL A 49 -3.56 2.03 -15.89
CA VAL A 49 -2.33 2.07 -15.10
C VAL A 49 -1.61 3.42 -15.26
N GLY A 50 -1.52 3.95 -16.49
CA GLY A 50 -0.91 5.23 -16.78
C GLY A 50 -1.63 6.43 -16.17
N GLY A 51 -2.93 6.29 -15.85
CA GLY A 51 -3.67 7.28 -15.07
C GLY A 51 -3.23 7.36 -13.60
N VAL A 52 -2.68 6.27 -13.05
CA VAL A 52 -2.13 6.22 -11.69
C VAL A 52 -0.64 6.55 -11.68
N TRP A 53 0.11 5.99 -12.63
CA TRP A 53 1.55 6.21 -12.79
C TRP A 53 1.86 6.79 -14.18
N PRO A 54 1.69 8.12 -14.37
CA PRO A 54 2.02 8.76 -15.63
C PRO A 54 3.52 8.62 -15.94
N ALA A 55 3.91 8.79 -17.21
CA ALA A 55 5.26 8.48 -17.69
C ALA A 55 6.38 9.30 -17.00
N ASP A 56 6.06 10.50 -16.52
CA ASP A 56 6.92 11.41 -15.75
C ASP A 56 6.77 11.23 -14.23
N GLY A 57 5.90 10.33 -13.79
CA GLY A 57 5.61 10.05 -12.39
C GLY A 57 6.52 9.01 -11.75
N GLY A 58 6.08 8.51 -10.59
CA GLY A 58 6.78 7.47 -9.83
C GLY A 58 6.87 6.13 -10.57
N ARG A 59 7.73 5.24 -10.07
CA ARG A 59 7.90 3.89 -10.59
C ARG A 59 6.84 2.93 -10.03
N ALA A 60 6.36 2.03 -10.87
CA ALA A 60 5.47 0.94 -10.49
C ALA A 60 5.96 -0.39 -11.08
N SER A 61 5.69 -1.49 -10.40
CA SER A 61 5.94 -2.85 -10.91
C SER A 61 4.63 -3.47 -11.40
N LEU A 62 4.62 -4.05 -12.59
CA LEU A 62 3.48 -4.83 -13.09
C LEU A 62 3.76 -6.32 -12.98
N ASN A 63 2.94 -6.99 -12.19
CA ASN A 63 2.94 -8.45 -12.06
C ASN A 63 1.68 -9.02 -12.72
N ILE A 64 1.82 -9.46 -13.97
CA ILE A 64 0.74 -10.10 -14.72
C ILE A 64 0.78 -11.61 -14.43
N VAL A 65 -0.30 -12.15 -13.86
CA VAL A 65 -0.35 -13.56 -13.44
C VAL A 65 -0.66 -14.50 -14.60
N SER A 66 -1.24 -13.99 -15.69
CA SER A 66 -1.48 -14.76 -16.92
C SER A 66 -0.35 -14.64 -17.92
N GLU A 67 0.15 -15.77 -18.40
CA GLU A 67 1.17 -15.84 -19.44
C GLU A 67 0.73 -15.15 -20.73
N SER A 68 -0.50 -15.41 -21.20
CA SER A 68 -0.99 -14.84 -22.46
C SER A 68 -1.13 -13.32 -22.39
N LEU A 69 -1.62 -12.81 -21.26
CA LEU A 69 -1.74 -11.36 -21.07
C LEU A 69 -0.36 -10.69 -20.94
N LEU A 70 0.62 -11.39 -20.33
CA LEU A 70 1.99 -10.90 -20.26
C LEU A 70 2.63 -10.86 -21.66
N GLN A 71 2.38 -11.87 -22.51
CA GLN A 71 2.81 -11.86 -23.92
C GLN A 71 2.25 -10.64 -24.66
N ASP A 72 0.95 -10.37 -24.53
CA ASP A 72 0.31 -9.20 -25.14
C ASP A 72 0.93 -7.89 -24.61
N LEU A 73 1.25 -7.83 -23.32
CA LEU A 73 1.90 -6.67 -22.70
C LEU A 73 3.31 -6.44 -23.23
N MET A 74 4.09 -7.49 -23.47
CA MET A 74 5.43 -7.36 -24.04
C MET A 74 5.41 -6.76 -25.45
N GLY A 75 4.31 -6.92 -26.19
CA GLY A 75 4.08 -6.26 -27.47
C GLY A 75 3.54 -4.83 -27.39
N ALA A 76 3.03 -4.39 -26.24
CA ALA A 76 2.21 -3.18 -26.11
C ALA A 76 2.98 -1.88 -25.77
N SER A 77 4.32 -1.93 -25.72
CA SER A 77 5.19 -0.76 -25.47
C SER A 77 4.79 0.08 -24.23
N PRO A 78 4.81 -0.51 -23.01
CA PRO A 78 4.49 0.19 -21.77
C PRO A 78 5.44 1.38 -21.49
N SER A 79 4.97 2.39 -20.75
CA SER A 79 5.78 3.55 -20.39
C SER A 79 7.02 3.17 -19.56
N ALA A 80 8.13 3.87 -19.76
CA ALA A 80 9.44 3.50 -19.19
C ALA A 80 9.50 3.49 -17.64
N ASN A 81 8.59 4.20 -16.97
CA ASN A 81 8.46 4.20 -15.51
C ASN A 81 7.88 2.88 -14.95
N LEU A 82 7.26 2.06 -15.82
CA LEU A 82 6.73 0.75 -15.46
C LEU A 82 7.84 -0.32 -15.54
N MET A 83 8.06 -0.97 -14.40
CA MET A 83 8.88 -2.16 -14.28
C MET A 83 8.03 -3.38 -14.58
N ILE A 84 8.55 -4.33 -15.36
CA ILE A 84 7.78 -5.50 -15.78
C ILE A 84 8.38 -6.75 -15.15
N GLU A 85 7.54 -7.53 -14.46
CA GLU A 85 7.94 -8.79 -13.85
C GLU A 85 7.80 -9.95 -14.84
N ILE A 86 8.91 -10.62 -15.11
CA ILE A 86 9.00 -11.72 -16.07
C ILE A 86 9.28 -13.02 -15.30
N PRO A 87 8.35 -13.97 -15.28
CA PRO A 87 8.59 -15.30 -14.73
C PRO A 87 9.82 -15.95 -15.36
N ALA A 88 10.62 -16.62 -14.54
CA ALA A 88 11.90 -17.18 -14.98
C ALA A 88 11.76 -18.17 -16.15
N PHE A 89 10.65 -18.92 -16.23
CA PHE A 89 10.41 -19.82 -17.36
C PHE A 89 10.21 -19.07 -18.69
N MET A 90 9.53 -17.91 -18.68
CA MET A 90 9.38 -17.06 -19.87
C MET A 90 10.70 -16.38 -20.24
N ALA A 91 11.48 -15.95 -19.24
CA ALA A 91 12.79 -15.34 -19.46
C ALA A 91 13.82 -16.33 -20.06
N CYS A 92 13.67 -17.63 -19.78
CA CYS A 92 14.51 -18.69 -20.35
C CYS A 92 14.05 -19.16 -21.73
N ASP A 93 12.88 -18.75 -22.20
CA ASP A 93 12.36 -19.14 -23.50
C ASP A 93 12.94 -18.24 -24.60
N GLU A 94 13.62 -18.86 -25.57
CA GLU A 94 14.24 -18.17 -26.70
C GLU A 94 13.20 -17.38 -27.53
N ALA A 95 11.95 -17.83 -27.55
CA ALA A 95 10.86 -17.13 -28.24
C ALA A 95 10.62 -15.71 -27.69
N ASN A 96 10.94 -15.47 -26.42
CA ASN A 96 10.68 -14.19 -25.75
C ASN A 96 11.86 -13.22 -25.82
N VAL A 97 13.04 -13.66 -26.26
CA VAL A 97 14.29 -12.85 -26.22
C VAL A 97 14.10 -11.51 -26.94
N ALA A 98 13.56 -11.53 -28.16
CA ALA A 98 13.38 -10.31 -28.94
C ALA A 98 12.41 -9.32 -28.27
N ALA A 99 11.32 -9.82 -27.67
CA ALA A 99 10.32 -8.99 -26.99
C ALA A 99 10.89 -8.38 -25.71
N LEU A 100 11.61 -9.15 -24.91
CA LEU A 100 12.27 -8.68 -23.68
C LEU A 100 13.35 -7.63 -23.97
N GLN A 101 14.14 -7.82 -25.03
CA GLN A 101 15.09 -6.82 -25.49
C GLN A 101 14.40 -5.55 -26.01
N ALA A 102 13.25 -5.67 -26.67
CA ALA A 102 12.47 -4.52 -27.13
C ALA A 102 11.97 -3.69 -25.94
N LEU A 103 11.41 -4.33 -24.91
CA LEU A 103 11.01 -3.64 -23.67
C LEU A 103 12.21 -2.94 -23.00
N HIS A 104 13.34 -3.62 -22.89
CA HIS A 104 14.54 -3.03 -22.29
C HIS A 104 15.05 -1.81 -23.08
N ARG A 105 15.08 -1.89 -24.42
CA ARG A 105 15.41 -0.75 -25.30
C ARG A 105 14.40 0.38 -25.20
N GLY A 106 13.13 0.06 -24.93
CA GLY A 106 12.07 1.03 -24.64
C GLY A 106 12.22 1.74 -23.28
N GLY A 107 13.21 1.36 -22.48
CA GLY A 107 13.52 1.97 -21.18
C GLY A 107 12.84 1.28 -19.99
N ASN A 108 12.07 0.22 -20.21
CA ASN A 108 11.46 -0.54 -19.13
C ASN A 108 12.53 -1.28 -18.31
N THR A 109 12.36 -1.26 -17.00
CA THR A 109 13.17 -2.08 -16.09
C THR A 109 12.54 -3.46 -15.97
N LEU A 110 13.27 -4.54 -16.28
CA LEU A 110 12.75 -5.89 -16.11
C LEU A 110 13.16 -6.48 -14.76
N LEU A 111 12.25 -7.25 -14.18
CA LEU A 111 12.39 -7.95 -12.90
C LEU A 111 12.25 -9.45 -13.16
N LEU A 112 13.29 -10.23 -12.84
CA LEU A 112 13.26 -11.68 -13.02
C LEU A 112 12.52 -12.33 -11.84
N LYS A 113 11.33 -12.87 -12.07
CA LYS A 113 10.49 -13.46 -11.03
C LYS A 113 10.74 -14.96 -10.89
N GLY A 114 11.14 -15.37 -9.69
CA GLY A 114 11.49 -16.76 -9.40
C GLY A 114 12.87 -17.15 -9.91
N ARG A 115 13.21 -18.43 -9.74
CA ARG A 115 14.52 -18.96 -10.10
C ARG A 115 14.49 -19.64 -11.48
N PRO A 116 15.40 -19.25 -12.41
CA PRO A 116 15.60 -19.99 -13.65
C PRO A 116 15.99 -21.44 -13.39
N MET A 117 15.30 -22.37 -14.06
CA MET A 117 15.65 -23.79 -14.08
C MET A 117 16.64 -24.12 -15.21
N LYS A 118 16.79 -23.22 -16.17
CA LYS A 118 17.75 -23.26 -17.27
C LYS A 118 18.60 -21.98 -17.23
N GLU A 119 19.73 -21.99 -17.93
CA GLU A 119 20.54 -20.78 -18.09
C GLU A 119 19.73 -19.71 -18.84
N LEU A 120 19.83 -18.45 -18.39
CA LEU A 120 19.23 -17.33 -19.11
C LEU A 120 20.07 -17.02 -20.35
N PRO A 121 19.44 -16.70 -21.49
CA PRO A 121 20.14 -16.15 -22.65
C PRO A 121 21.05 -14.98 -22.21
N ARG A 122 22.31 -15.00 -22.62
CA ARG A 122 23.33 -14.05 -22.15
C ARG A 122 22.96 -12.61 -22.52
N GLU A 123 22.27 -12.44 -23.63
CA GLU A 123 21.78 -11.17 -24.16
C GLU A 123 20.71 -10.54 -23.28
N LEU A 124 20.03 -11.33 -22.42
CA LEU A 124 19.01 -10.84 -21.50
C LEU A 124 19.55 -10.47 -20.12
N LEU A 125 20.77 -10.88 -19.77
CA LEU A 125 21.37 -10.55 -18.46
C LEU A 125 21.38 -9.04 -18.16
N PRO A 126 21.69 -8.13 -19.12
CA PRO A 126 21.63 -6.69 -18.87
C PRO A 126 20.21 -6.15 -18.72
N CYS A 127 19.19 -6.87 -19.21
CA CYS A 127 17.81 -6.41 -19.19
C CYS A 127 17.19 -6.46 -17.78
N PHE A 128 17.68 -7.35 -16.92
CA PHE A 128 17.15 -7.57 -15.57
C PHE A 128 17.91 -6.78 -14.52
N LYS A 129 17.19 -5.90 -13.80
CA LYS A 129 17.77 -5.10 -12.71
C LYS A 129 17.71 -5.82 -11.37
N PHE A 130 16.60 -6.51 -11.10
CA PHE A 130 16.41 -7.28 -9.88
C PHE A 130 15.90 -8.68 -10.18
N SER A 131 16.27 -9.63 -9.32
CA SER A 131 15.59 -10.93 -9.20
C SER A 131 14.65 -10.89 -8.00
N LEU A 132 13.38 -11.21 -8.21
CA LEU A 132 12.38 -11.38 -7.16
C LEU A 132 12.43 -12.83 -6.69
N ILE A 133 12.82 -13.02 -5.43
CA ILE A 133 12.95 -14.34 -4.81
C ILE A 133 11.95 -14.41 -3.68
N ASP A 134 11.07 -15.42 -3.71
CA ASP A 134 10.15 -15.63 -2.61
C ASP A 134 10.87 -16.11 -1.36
N LEU A 135 10.44 -15.64 -0.19
CA LEU A 135 11.03 -16.02 1.09
C LEU A 135 10.96 -17.54 1.30
N ALA A 136 9.86 -18.18 0.90
CA ALA A 136 9.71 -19.63 0.99
C ALA A 136 10.69 -20.40 0.09
N ASP A 137 11.14 -19.77 -1.01
CA ASP A 137 12.06 -20.36 -1.98
C ASP A 137 13.54 -19.95 -1.73
N ASP A 138 13.79 -19.09 -0.74
CA ASP A 138 15.13 -18.60 -0.45
C ASP A 138 15.96 -19.63 0.33
N ARG A 139 16.81 -20.36 -0.39
CA ARG A 139 17.72 -21.38 0.17
C ARG A 139 18.64 -20.86 1.28
N ARG A 140 18.88 -19.55 1.35
CA ARG A 140 19.71 -18.93 2.40
C ARG A 140 19.01 -18.86 3.76
N VAL A 141 17.70 -19.10 3.82
CA VAL A 141 16.93 -19.11 5.08
C VAL A 141 17.29 -20.33 5.92
N ASN A 142 17.53 -21.48 5.28
CA ASN A 142 17.79 -22.76 5.97
C ASN A 142 19.28 -23.09 6.15
N GLU A 143 20.18 -22.28 5.57
CA GLU A 143 21.62 -22.46 5.71
C GLU A 143 22.17 -21.43 6.71
N THR A 144 22.34 -21.83 7.97
CA THR A 144 23.11 -21.06 8.96
C THR A 144 24.52 -20.83 8.43
N GLY A 145 24.80 -19.65 7.88
CA GLY A 145 26.16 -19.15 7.68
C GLY A 145 26.80 -19.30 6.29
N ASN A 146 26.09 -19.68 5.23
CA ASN A 146 26.70 -19.67 3.89
C ASN A 146 26.62 -18.30 3.21
N VAL A 147 27.74 -17.58 3.31
CA VAL A 147 28.18 -16.61 2.29
C VAL A 147 28.10 -17.30 0.92
N ALA A 148 27.66 -16.58 -0.11
CA ALA A 148 27.65 -17.10 -1.48
C ALA A 148 28.98 -17.82 -1.78
N PRO A 149 28.97 -18.99 -2.46
CA PRO A 149 30.19 -19.74 -2.75
C PRO A 149 31.29 -18.82 -3.28
N ALA A 150 32.50 -18.92 -2.73
CA ALA A 150 33.61 -18.07 -3.11
C ALA A 150 33.80 -18.11 -4.65
N GLY A 151 33.71 -16.95 -5.30
CA GLY A 151 33.78 -16.81 -6.77
C GLY A 151 32.44 -16.64 -7.48
N VAL A 152 31.29 -16.79 -6.81
CA VAL A 152 29.97 -16.49 -7.39
C VAL A 152 29.54 -15.08 -7.01
N THR A 153 29.92 -14.09 -7.83
CA THR A 153 29.37 -12.73 -7.73
C THR A 153 27.99 -12.69 -8.37
N ARG A 154 26.95 -12.30 -7.60
CA ARG A 154 25.64 -11.99 -8.20
C ARG A 154 25.76 -10.71 -9.01
N ASN A 155 25.57 -10.81 -10.33
CA ASN A 155 25.50 -9.63 -11.19
C ASN A 155 24.16 -8.88 -11.05
N ILE A 156 23.09 -9.57 -10.61
CA ILE A 156 21.75 -8.99 -10.45
C ILE A 156 21.42 -8.90 -8.95
N SER A 157 21.03 -7.70 -8.49
CA SER A 157 20.55 -7.49 -7.12
C SER A 157 19.23 -8.25 -6.90
N HIS A 158 18.86 -8.54 -5.65
CA HIS A 158 17.60 -9.26 -5.39
C HIS A 158 16.66 -8.46 -4.49
N VAL A 159 15.36 -8.71 -4.68
CA VAL A 159 14.28 -8.25 -3.82
C VAL A 159 13.62 -9.50 -3.23
N GLN A 160 13.37 -9.48 -1.93
CA GLN A 160 12.69 -10.59 -1.27
C GLN A 160 11.16 -10.39 -1.34
N SER A 161 10.42 -11.31 -1.95
CA SER A 161 8.95 -11.35 -1.87
C SER A 161 8.47 -12.27 -0.74
N GLY A 162 7.18 -12.19 -0.41
CA GLY A 162 6.57 -13.02 0.63
C GLY A 162 6.88 -12.55 2.05
N VAL A 163 7.41 -11.33 2.22
CA VAL A 163 7.73 -10.76 3.53
C VAL A 163 6.46 -10.22 4.19
N ARG A 164 6.13 -10.75 5.37
CA ARG A 164 4.87 -10.45 6.08
C ARG A 164 5.02 -9.83 7.47
N ASN A 165 6.21 -9.90 8.05
CA ASN A 165 6.51 -9.29 9.35
C ASN A 165 7.85 -8.56 9.35
N LEU A 166 8.13 -7.89 10.47
CA LEU A 166 9.34 -7.09 10.64
C LEU A 166 10.60 -7.96 10.70
N ALA A 167 10.53 -9.10 11.39
CA ALA A 167 11.64 -10.05 11.49
C ALA A 167 12.10 -10.56 10.12
N ASP A 168 11.17 -10.95 9.25
CA ASP A 168 11.42 -11.39 7.88
C ASP A 168 12.07 -10.28 7.05
N MET A 169 11.59 -9.04 7.20
CA MET A 169 12.16 -7.89 6.52
C MET A 169 13.61 -7.63 6.95
N GLU A 170 13.88 -7.62 8.25
CA GLU A 170 15.23 -7.44 8.80
C GLU A 170 16.18 -8.56 8.36
N ALA A 171 15.71 -9.82 8.41
CA ALA A 171 16.46 -10.97 7.95
C ALA A 171 16.75 -10.90 6.43
N SER A 172 15.81 -10.39 5.64
CA SER A 172 16.02 -10.21 4.20
C SER A 172 17.11 -9.19 3.91
N PHE A 173 17.13 -8.06 4.63
CA PHE A 173 18.16 -7.05 4.48
C PHE A 173 19.54 -7.52 4.95
N SER A 174 19.62 -8.33 6.00
CA SER A 174 20.88 -8.92 6.48
C SER A 174 21.46 -9.91 5.45
N ARG A 175 20.60 -10.62 4.71
CA ARG A 175 20.99 -11.44 3.55
C ARG A 175 21.31 -10.63 2.28
N GLY A 176 21.28 -9.31 2.36
CA GLY A 176 21.68 -8.41 1.26
C GLY A 176 20.58 -8.12 0.25
N ALA A 177 19.30 -8.29 0.60
CA ALA A 177 18.19 -7.84 -0.26
C ALA A 177 18.28 -6.32 -0.45
N ALA A 178 18.05 -5.85 -1.69
CA ALA A 178 18.00 -4.44 -2.02
C ALA A 178 16.69 -3.80 -1.54
N ALA A 179 15.60 -4.56 -1.60
CA ALA A 179 14.28 -4.21 -1.09
C ALA A 179 13.55 -5.49 -0.65
N VAL A 180 12.43 -5.32 0.06
CA VAL A 180 11.43 -6.37 0.28
C VAL A 180 10.12 -6.00 -0.39
N LEU A 181 9.33 -7.00 -0.75
CA LEU A 181 8.03 -6.86 -1.40
C LEU A 181 6.96 -7.51 -0.52
N GLY A 182 6.01 -6.72 -0.04
CA GLY A 182 4.95 -7.15 0.87
C GLY A 182 4.76 -6.18 2.04
N TRP A 183 3.72 -6.43 2.84
CA TRP A 183 3.38 -5.64 4.02
C TRP A 183 3.96 -6.30 5.29
N PRO A 184 5.01 -5.76 5.92
CA PRO A 184 5.61 -6.34 7.13
C PRO A 184 4.78 -5.98 8.38
N ILE A 185 3.50 -6.39 8.40
CA ILE A 185 2.50 -5.93 9.38
C ILE A 185 1.84 -7.05 10.21
N ASP A 186 2.11 -8.33 9.94
CA ASP A 186 1.37 -9.42 10.57
C ASP A 186 1.69 -9.61 12.08
N ASP A 187 2.96 -9.46 12.49
CA ASP A 187 3.41 -9.79 13.87
C ASP A 187 3.71 -8.60 14.79
N ALA A 188 3.37 -7.37 14.40
CA ALA A 188 3.80 -6.17 15.13
C ALA A 188 3.32 -6.10 16.61
N ILE A 189 2.23 -6.79 16.96
CA ILE A 189 1.71 -6.88 18.33
C ILE A 189 2.47 -7.92 19.17
N HIS A 190 2.75 -9.10 18.60
CA HIS A 190 3.43 -10.20 19.31
C HIS A 190 4.87 -9.82 19.71
N GLU A 191 5.62 -9.18 18.81
CA GLU A 191 6.99 -8.74 19.12
C GLU A 191 7.06 -7.69 20.24
N ALA A 192 6.04 -6.86 20.36
CA ALA A 192 5.98 -5.79 21.33
C ALA A 192 5.59 -6.27 22.73
N GLN A 193 4.67 -7.24 22.81
CA GLN A 193 4.37 -7.91 24.07
C GLN A 193 5.61 -8.65 24.61
N ALA A 194 6.45 -9.20 23.73
CA ALA A 194 7.70 -9.86 24.10
C ALA A 194 8.82 -8.89 24.56
N LYS A 195 8.87 -7.65 24.05
CA LYS A 195 9.91 -6.66 24.37
C LYS A 195 9.54 -5.68 25.51
N GLY A 196 8.42 -5.89 26.20
CA GLY A 196 7.93 -5.03 27.28
C GLY A 196 7.34 -3.70 26.78
N LYS A 197 6.56 -3.01 27.63
CA LYS A 197 5.82 -1.78 27.28
C LYS A 197 6.74 -0.72 26.67
N SER A 198 6.73 -0.61 25.34
CA SER A 198 7.21 0.56 24.62
C SER A 198 6.41 1.77 25.10
N ALA A 199 7.10 2.81 25.56
CA ALA A 199 6.46 4.09 25.88
C ALA A 199 5.68 4.57 24.64
N VAL A 200 4.36 4.72 24.76
CA VAL A 200 3.57 5.46 23.78
C VAL A 200 4.25 6.82 23.63
N GLN A 201 4.71 7.15 22.43
CA GLN A 201 5.44 8.41 22.19
C GLN A 201 4.53 9.57 22.62
N ILE A 202 5.06 10.49 23.42
CA ILE A 202 4.33 11.64 24.00
C ILE A 202 3.53 12.39 22.91
N ASP A 203 4.10 12.50 21.71
CA ASP A 203 3.50 13.10 20.51
C ASP A 203 2.14 12.47 20.13
N LEU A 204 1.96 11.15 20.33
CA LEU A 204 0.71 10.44 20.03
C LEU A 204 -0.39 10.74 21.05
N GLN A 205 -0.05 10.97 22.31
CA GLN A 205 -1.04 11.32 23.35
C GLN A 205 -1.68 12.68 23.10
N VAL A 206 -0.91 13.65 22.62
CA VAL A 206 -1.42 14.99 22.25
C VAL A 206 -2.43 14.88 21.10
N ILE A 207 -2.16 14.01 20.11
CA ILE A 207 -3.08 13.77 18.98
C ILE A 207 -4.37 13.10 19.45
N VAL A 208 -4.28 12.08 20.31
CA VAL A 208 -5.46 11.41 20.87
C VAL A 208 -6.32 12.39 21.67
N GLU A 209 -5.71 13.24 22.50
CA GLU A 209 -6.42 14.30 23.24
C GLU A 209 -7.09 15.31 22.28
N LEU A 210 -6.41 15.68 21.19
CA LEU A 210 -7.01 16.53 20.13
C LEU A 210 -8.22 15.86 19.49
N ILE A 211 -8.13 14.56 19.15
CA ILE A 211 -9.26 13.81 18.57
C ILE A 211 -10.45 13.81 19.52
N GLN A 212 -10.22 13.54 20.82
CA GLN A 212 -11.27 13.58 21.84
C GLN A 212 -11.96 14.95 21.93
N ARG A 213 -11.18 16.03 21.93
CA ARG A 213 -11.71 17.39 22.01
C ARG A 213 -12.47 17.79 20.75
N VAL A 214 -11.99 17.39 19.56
CA VAL A 214 -12.68 17.63 18.29
C VAL A 214 -14.01 16.89 18.26
N ASP A 215 -14.02 15.64 18.74
CA ASP A 215 -15.24 14.81 18.81
C ASP A 215 -16.28 15.41 19.77
N ALA A 216 -15.83 15.89 20.93
CA ALA A 216 -16.66 16.60 21.90
C ALA A 216 -17.10 18.02 21.45
N GLN A 217 -16.64 18.48 20.28
CA GLN A 217 -16.84 19.84 19.77
C GLN A 217 -16.45 20.92 20.80
N ASP A 218 -15.35 20.69 21.51
CA ASP A 218 -14.82 21.61 22.51
C ASP A 218 -14.51 22.99 21.87
N PRO A 219 -14.61 24.10 22.61
CA PRO A 219 -14.26 25.42 22.10
C PRO A 219 -12.85 25.47 21.50
N ILE A 220 -12.68 26.27 20.44
CA ILE A 220 -11.43 26.39 19.67
C ILE A 220 -10.23 26.69 20.57
N GLU A 221 -10.42 27.48 21.62
CA GLU A 221 -9.37 27.86 22.58
C GLU A 221 -8.77 26.64 23.28
N LYS A 222 -9.59 25.64 23.60
CA LYS A 222 -9.12 24.38 24.21
C LYS A 222 -8.29 23.57 23.23
N LEU A 223 -8.73 23.48 21.97
CA LEU A 223 -8.01 22.78 20.91
C LEU A 223 -6.65 23.44 20.63
N GLU A 224 -6.62 24.78 20.53
CA GLU A 224 -5.39 25.56 20.39
C GLU A 224 -4.44 25.32 21.56
N ASN A 225 -4.95 25.26 22.79
CA ASN A 225 -4.13 25.01 23.97
C ASN A 225 -3.54 23.59 23.99
N THR A 226 -4.24 22.59 23.47
CA THR A 226 -3.68 21.25 23.30
C THR A 226 -2.59 21.24 22.22
N LEU A 227 -2.81 21.90 21.08
CA LEU A 227 -1.78 22.02 20.03
C LEU A 227 -0.54 22.79 20.46
N LYS A 228 -0.66 23.79 21.34
CA LYS A 228 0.50 24.52 21.89
C LYS A 228 1.46 23.63 22.69
N ARG A 229 1.00 22.48 23.18
CA ARG A 229 1.85 21.50 23.89
C ARG A 229 2.82 20.79 22.94
N ASP A 230 2.49 20.72 21.65
CA ASP A 230 3.36 20.17 20.61
C ASP A 230 3.33 21.05 19.34
N PRO A 231 4.22 22.06 19.27
CA PRO A 231 4.36 22.92 18.09
C PRO A 231 4.74 22.14 16.81
N SER A 232 5.41 20.99 16.95
CA SER A 232 5.77 20.16 15.80
C SER A 232 4.54 19.52 15.17
N LEU A 233 3.56 19.15 16.00
CA LEU A 233 2.28 18.64 15.57
C LEU A 233 1.46 19.68 14.83
N ALA A 234 1.40 20.91 15.38
CA ALA A 234 0.74 22.03 14.73
C ALA A 234 1.32 22.31 13.34
N PHE A 235 2.65 22.32 13.21
CA PHE A 235 3.31 22.50 11.93
C PHE A 235 2.97 21.37 10.93
N LYS A 236 3.06 20.10 11.37
CA LYS A 236 2.70 18.95 10.53
C LYS A 236 1.25 19.05 10.04
N LEU A 237 0.31 19.33 10.94
CA LEU A 237 -1.11 19.49 10.61
C LEU A 237 -1.34 20.59 9.58
N MET A 238 -0.76 21.78 9.79
CA MET A 238 -0.88 22.91 8.87
C MET A 238 -0.28 22.60 7.49
N ARG A 239 0.91 21.95 7.46
CA ARG A 239 1.55 21.55 6.20
C ARG A 239 0.71 20.53 5.44
N TYR A 240 0.10 19.57 6.13
CA TYR A 240 -0.80 18.60 5.50
C TYR A 240 -2.05 19.28 4.95
N ILE A 241 -2.67 20.19 5.71
CA ILE A 241 -3.86 20.94 5.29
C ILE A 241 -3.60 21.75 4.02
N ASN A 242 -2.41 22.31 3.87
CA ASN A 242 -2.02 23.08 2.70
C ASN A 242 -1.47 22.22 1.54
N SER A 243 -1.50 20.89 1.64
CA SER A 243 -1.04 20.01 0.56
C SER A 243 -2.02 19.99 -0.63
N PRO A 244 -1.54 19.70 -1.86
CA PRO A 244 -2.40 19.60 -3.04
C PRO A 244 -3.57 18.63 -2.90
N ALA A 245 -3.45 17.62 -2.02
CA ALA A 245 -4.50 16.64 -1.71
C ALA A 245 -5.81 17.29 -1.24
N PHE A 246 -5.78 18.52 -0.71
CA PHE A 246 -6.97 19.23 -0.24
C PHE A 246 -7.70 20.05 -1.32
N GLY A 247 -7.04 20.33 -2.46
CA GLY A 247 -7.61 21.17 -3.50
C GLY A 247 -8.02 22.58 -3.02
N LEU A 248 -7.47 23.05 -1.90
CA LEU A 248 -7.77 24.37 -1.35
C LEU A 248 -7.16 25.45 -2.24
N ARG A 249 -8.00 26.39 -2.65
CA ARG A 249 -7.56 27.56 -3.43
C ARG A 249 -6.87 28.63 -2.59
N VAL A 250 -7.06 28.56 -1.27
CA VAL A 250 -6.57 29.53 -0.30
C VAL A 250 -5.74 28.80 0.73
N GLU A 251 -4.51 29.27 0.95
CA GLU A 251 -3.62 28.75 1.97
C GLU A 251 -4.20 29.00 3.37
N ILE A 252 -4.23 27.95 4.18
CA ILE A 252 -4.63 28.05 5.58
C ILE A 252 -3.43 28.54 6.39
N SER A 253 -3.58 29.75 6.93
CA SER A 253 -2.56 30.48 7.70
C SER A 253 -2.56 30.20 9.20
N SER A 254 -3.61 29.58 9.75
CA SER A 254 -3.70 29.26 11.19
C SER A 254 -4.61 28.07 11.48
N PHE A 255 -4.45 27.46 12.66
CA PHE A 255 -5.30 26.36 13.10
C PHE A 255 -6.77 26.77 13.29
N ARG A 256 -7.03 27.99 13.78
CA ARG A 256 -8.38 28.55 13.86
C ARG A 256 -9.03 28.67 12.47
N HIS A 257 -8.26 29.15 11.50
CA HIS A 257 -8.68 29.23 10.10
C HIS A 257 -8.97 27.82 9.54
N ALA A 258 -8.15 26.80 9.89
CA ALA A 258 -8.42 25.41 9.53
C ALA A 258 -9.77 24.91 10.07
N ILE A 259 -10.05 25.11 11.37
CA ILE A 259 -11.32 24.69 11.98
C ILE A 259 -12.51 25.38 11.31
N MET A 260 -12.43 26.70 11.08
CA MET A 260 -13.53 27.45 10.47
C MET A 260 -13.82 27.03 9.03
N MET A 261 -12.78 26.68 8.27
CA MET A 261 -12.92 26.28 6.87
C MET A 261 -13.31 24.81 6.69
N LEU A 262 -12.77 23.93 7.54
CA LEU A 262 -12.92 22.47 7.40
C LEU A 262 -14.07 21.92 8.24
N GLY A 263 -14.37 22.55 9.38
CA GLY A 263 -15.24 22.00 10.41
C GLY A 263 -14.61 20.84 11.18
N TYR A 264 -15.27 20.44 12.27
CA TYR A 264 -14.78 19.41 13.20
C TYR A 264 -14.63 18.03 12.53
N GLN A 265 -15.56 17.65 11.65
CA GLN A 265 -15.55 16.32 11.02
C GLN A 265 -14.34 16.12 10.11
N ARG A 266 -14.06 17.09 9.23
CA ARG A 266 -12.85 17.04 8.40
C ARG A 266 -11.61 17.11 9.28
N LEU A 267 -11.58 17.96 10.31
CA LEU A 267 -10.44 18.00 11.22
C LEU A 267 -10.16 16.64 11.89
N LYS A 268 -11.20 15.91 12.32
CA LYS A 268 -11.06 14.57 12.92
C LYS A 268 -10.37 13.60 11.96
N ARG A 269 -10.78 13.59 10.68
CA ARG A 269 -10.14 12.81 9.60
C ARG A 269 -8.64 13.09 9.49
N TRP A 270 -8.23 14.35 9.61
CA TRP A 270 -6.82 14.74 9.50
C TRP A 270 -6.01 14.44 10.75
N LEU A 271 -6.62 14.57 11.93
CA LEU A 271 -6.00 14.10 13.16
C LEU A 271 -5.79 12.59 13.13
N ALA A 272 -6.70 11.82 12.52
CA ALA A 272 -6.50 10.39 12.29
C ALA A 272 -5.30 10.11 11.37
N LEU A 273 -5.17 10.84 10.26
CA LEU A 273 -3.99 10.75 9.37
C LEU A 273 -2.69 11.13 10.11
N LEU A 274 -2.74 12.19 10.92
CA LEU A 274 -1.60 12.66 11.67
C LEU A 274 -1.21 11.65 12.77
N LEU A 275 -2.18 11.04 13.44
CA LEU A 275 -1.96 9.94 14.39
C LEU A 275 -1.22 8.78 13.71
N ALA A 276 -1.66 8.43 12.51
CA ALA A 276 -1.06 7.36 11.72
C ALA A 276 0.29 7.72 11.10
N THR A 277 0.74 8.98 11.11
CA THR A 277 1.99 9.41 10.44
C THR A 277 2.97 10.15 11.34
N ALA A 278 2.60 10.44 12.60
CA ALA A 278 3.42 11.24 13.52
C ALA A 278 4.57 10.45 14.16
N GLY A 279 4.52 9.12 14.14
CA GLY A 279 5.49 8.25 14.79
C GLY A 279 6.92 8.45 14.28
N LYS A 280 7.88 8.46 15.20
CA LYS A 280 9.33 8.59 14.89
C LYS A 280 10.02 7.25 14.62
N ASP A 281 9.35 6.13 14.84
CA ASP A 281 9.91 4.80 14.61
C ASP A 281 9.97 4.50 13.09
N VAL A 282 11.18 4.37 12.57
CA VAL A 282 11.44 4.07 11.15
C VAL A 282 10.83 2.74 10.73
N ASN A 283 10.78 1.75 11.64
CA ASN A 283 10.17 0.45 11.35
C ASN A 283 8.63 0.53 11.21
N MET A 284 8.01 1.63 11.68
CA MET A 284 6.57 1.86 11.51
C MET A 284 6.23 2.52 10.18
N LYS A 285 7.18 3.08 9.41
CA LYS A 285 6.88 3.73 8.13
C LYS A 285 6.01 2.88 7.18
N PRO A 286 6.28 1.57 6.97
CA PRO A 286 5.42 0.74 6.13
C PRO A 286 4.01 0.56 6.69
N VAL A 287 3.88 0.44 8.03
CA VAL A 287 2.58 0.32 8.73
C VAL A 287 1.77 1.62 8.54
N MET A 288 2.42 2.78 8.72
CA MET A 288 1.83 4.09 8.53
C MET A 288 1.33 4.27 7.10
N PHE A 289 2.15 3.89 6.13
CA PHE A 289 1.80 3.94 4.72
C PHE A 289 0.64 3.00 4.34
N ALA A 290 0.63 1.77 4.88
CA ALA A 290 -0.47 0.83 4.71
C ALA A 290 -1.78 1.40 5.27
N ALA A 291 -1.76 1.99 6.47
CA ALA A 291 -2.94 2.54 7.14
C ALA A 291 -3.62 3.62 6.28
N VAL A 292 -2.83 4.54 5.74
CA VAL A 292 -3.35 5.61 4.87
C VAL A 292 -3.97 5.03 3.60
N ARG A 293 -3.32 4.04 2.97
CA ARG A 293 -3.86 3.38 1.78
C ARG A 293 -5.18 2.65 2.05
N ARG A 294 -5.28 1.95 3.18
CA ARG A 294 -6.54 1.32 3.60
C ARG A 294 -7.66 2.34 3.76
N GLY A 295 -7.37 3.48 4.42
CA GLY A 295 -8.33 4.56 4.57
C GLY A 295 -8.82 5.10 3.23
N LEU A 296 -7.90 5.42 2.32
CA LEU A 296 -8.23 5.91 0.98
C LEU A 296 -9.04 4.89 0.18
N LEU A 297 -8.68 3.61 0.25
CA LEU A 297 -9.40 2.55 -0.46
C LEU A 297 -10.81 2.33 0.10
N MET A 298 -10.96 2.23 1.42
CA MET A 298 -12.28 2.09 2.05
C MET A 298 -13.18 3.28 1.72
N GLU A 299 -12.65 4.50 1.72
CA GLU A 299 -13.39 5.68 1.28
C GLU A 299 -13.81 5.62 -0.19
N GLU A 300 -12.88 5.26 -1.08
CA GLU A 300 -13.13 5.23 -2.52
C GLU A 300 -14.16 4.14 -2.90
N LEU A 301 -14.19 3.02 -2.16
CA LEU A 301 -15.17 1.94 -2.33
C LEU A 301 -16.62 2.39 -2.11
N VAL A 302 -16.84 3.46 -1.32
CA VAL A 302 -18.17 4.01 -1.04
C VAL A 302 -18.39 5.37 -1.72
N ARG A 303 -17.51 5.78 -2.64
CA ARG A 303 -17.56 7.11 -3.25
C ARG A 303 -18.87 7.41 -3.98
N SER A 304 -19.43 6.41 -4.66
CA SER A 304 -20.65 6.54 -5.47
C SER A 304 -21.94 6.29 -4.68
N SER A 305 -21.88 5.54 -3.58
CA SER A 305 -23.04 5.08 -2.81
C SER A 305 -23.18 5.72 -1.44
N GLY A 306 -22.08 6.15 -0.83
CA GLY A 306 -22.04 6.72 0.52
C GLY A 306 -22.14 8.25 0.54
N ASP A 307 -22.79 8.75 1.59
CA ASP A 307 -22.77 10.17 1.92
C ASP A 307 -21.41 10.62 2.49
N GLU A 308 -21.24 11.92 2.74
CA GLU A 308 -19.97 12.47 3.24
C GLU A 308 -19.59 11.89 4.62
N GLU A 309 -20.57 11.57 5.46
CA GLU A 309 -20.35 10.97 6.77
C GLU A 309 -19.78 9.55 6.64
N MET A 310 -20.45 8.68 5.90
CA MET A 310 -20.00 7.31 5.64
C MET A 310 -18.60 7.28 5.02
N ARG A 311 -18.31 8.15 4.05
CA ARG A 311 -16.97 8.27 3.45
C ARG A 311 -15.90 8.63 4.49
N ASN A 312 -16.17 9.59 5.36
CA ASN A 312 -15.24 9.98 6.41
C ASN A 312 -15.03 8.86 7.43
N GLU A 313 -16.09 8.15 7.81
CA GLU A 313 -15.96 7.02 8.73
C GLU A 313 -15.20 5.85 8.10
N MET A 314 -15.43 5.54 6.82
CA MET A 314 -14.68 4.51 6.09
C MET A 314 -13.19 4.82 6.04
N PHE A 315 -12.84 6.08 5.76
CA PHE A 315 -11.46 6.53 5.82
C PHE A 315 -10.86 6.30 7.21
N ILE A 316 -11.55 6.74 8.27
CA ILE A 316 -11.10 6.56 9.65
C ILE A 316 -10.96 5.07 9.97
N CYS A 317 -11.91 4.23 9.57
CA CYS A 317 -11.86 2.78 9.76
C CYS A 317 -10.59 2.18 9.15
N GLY A 318 -10.28 2.51 7.90
CA GLY A 318 -9.10 2.00 7.22
C GLY A 318 -7.79 2.49 7.86
N VAL A 319 -7.68 3.78 8.19
CA VAL A 319 -6.50 4.33 8.87
C VAL A 319 -6.33 3.71 10.26
N PHE A 320 -7.42 3.53 10.99
CA PHE A 320 -7.36 3.02 12.36
C PHE A 320 -7.12 1.52 12.41
N SER A 321 -7.34 0.78 11.32
CA SER A 321 -7.15 -0.67 11.24
C SER A 321 -5.73 -1.20 11.50
N LEU A 322 -4.74 -0.32 11.62
CA LEU A 322 -3.36 -0.67 11.99
C LEU A 322 -2.85 0.08 13.24
N LEU A 323 -3.71 0.81 13.97
CA LEU A 323 -3.28 1.51 15.19
C LEU A 323 -2.83 0.54 16.29
N ASP A 324 -3.47 -0.62 16.38
CA ASP A 324 -3.06 -1.70 17.29
C ASP A 324 -1.57 -2.05 17.16
N ARG A 325 -1.07 -2.09 15.93
CA ARG A 325 0.33 -2.35 15.58
C ARG A 325 1.23 -1.17 15.90
N MET A 326 0.78 0.06 15.62
CA MET A 326 1.54 1.28 15.91
C MET A 326 1.71 1.51 17.42
N PHE A 327 0.64 1.28 18.19
CA PHE A 327 0.60 1.47 19.64
C PHE A 327 0.97 0.22 20.43
N LYS A 328 1.11 -0.92 19.74
CA LYS A 328 1.50 -2.19 20.33
C LYS A 328 0.53 -2.64 21.44
N GLN A 329 -0.76 -2.38 21.23
CA GLN A 329 -1.85 -2.64 22.16
C GLN A 329 -3.08 -3.14 21.40
N PRO A 330 -3.91 -4.03 21.99
CA PRO A 330 -5.15 -4.46 21.35
C PRO A 330 -6.12 -3.29 21.10
N PHE A 331 -6.93 -3.38 20.04
CA PHE A 331 -7.93 -2.35 19.71
C PHE A 331 -8.90 -2.08 20.86
N SER A 332 -9.33 -3.12 21.59
CA SER A 332 -10.24 -2.97 22.74
C SER A 332 -9.70 -2.03 23.83
N ASP A 333 -8.37 -1.94 23.98
CA ASP A 333 -7.74 -1.04 24.93
C ASP A 333 -7.53 0.36 24.33
N LEU A 334 -7.19 0.45 23.05
CA LEU A 334 -7.05 1.72 22.35
C LEU A 334 -8.37 2.49 22.26
N MET A 335 -9.46 1.80 21.93
CA MET A 335 -10.78 2.39 21.74
C MET A 335 -11.43 2.87 23.06
N LYS A 336 -10.88 2.51 24.23
CA LYS A 336 -11.24 3.16 25.51
C LYS A 336 -10.80 4.62 25.56
N THR A 337 -9.80 4.98 24.76
CA THR A 337 -9.20 6.33 24.75
C THR A 337 -9.47 7.08 23.45
N ILE A 338 -9.69 6.40 22.33
CA ILE A 338 -9.92 7.05 21.04
C ILE A 338 -11.41 6.95 20.67
N PRO A 339 -12.17 8.05 20.67
CA PRO A 339 -13.58 8.01 20.31
C PRO A 339 -13.74 7.79 18.81
N VAL A 340 -14.37 6.67 18.45
CA VAL A 340 -14.70 6.30 17.08
C VAL A 340 -16.21 6.11 16.93
N PRO A 341 -16.77 6.33 15.73
CA PRO A 341 -18.14 5.96 15.45
C PRO A 341 -18.40 4.48 15.72
N GLU A 342 -19.61 4.14 16.15
CA GLU A 342 -20.00 2.76 16.49
C GLU A 342 -19.74 1.77 15.34
N ARG A 343 -20.04 2.17 14.09
CA ARG A 343 -19.80 1.33 12.89
C ARG A 343 -18.31 1.01 12.69
N VAL A 344 -17.42 1.93 13.08
CA VAL A 344 -15.96 1.74 13.04
C VAL A 344 -15.51 0.84 14.19
N TYR A 345 -16.08 1.01 15.38
CA TYR A 345 -15.79 0.13 16.52
C TYR A 345 -16.15 -1.32 16.20
N GLN A 346 -17.36 -1.55 15.67
CA GLN A 346 -17.84 -2.87 15.29
C GLN A 346 -16.89 -3.59 14.32
N ALA A 347 -16.38 -2.88 13.32
CA ALA A 347 -15.44 -3.48 12.36
C ALA A 347 -14.06 -3.74 12.98
N LEU A 348 -13.49 -2.78 13.71
CA LEU A 348 -12.11 -2.89 14.20
C LEU A 348 -11.95 -3.72 15.48
N VAL A 349 -12.99 -3.79 16.32
CA VAL A 349 -12.95 -4.49 17.62
C VAL A 349 -13.73 -5.78 17.57
N ASP A 350 -14.99 -5.72 17.13
CA ASP A 350 -15.90 -6.87 17.20
C ASP A 350 -15.79 -7.78 15.96
N GLY A 351 -15.17 -7.30 14.87
CA GLY A 351 -15.13 -7.98 13.59
C GLY A 351 -16.52 -8.11 12.95
N THR A 352 -17.39 -7.13 13.16
CA THR A 352 -18.80 -7.14 12.74
C THR A 352 -19.24 -5.79 12.17
N GLY A 353 -20.53 -5.65 11.88
CA GLY A 353 -21.12 -4.38 11.47
C GLY A 353 -20.96 -4.08 9.97
N PRO A 354 -21.45 -2.92 9.52
CA PRO A 354 -21.59 -2.60 8.10
C PRO A 354 -20.26 -2.33 7.39
N TYR A 355 -19.18 -2.03 8.14
CA TYR A 355 -17.87 -1.71 7.56
C TYR A 355 -16.92 -2.92 7.47
N GLN A 356 -17.24 -4.03 8.16
CA GLN A 356 -16.42 -5.24 8.15
C GLN A 356 -16.21 -5.81 6.72
N PRO A 357 -17.25 -5.96 5.87
CA PRO A 357 -17.04 -6.57 4.55
C PRO A 357 -16.14 -5.73 3.63
N TYR A 358 -16.14 -4.40 3.80
CA TYR A 358 -15.21 -3.50 3.10
C TYR A 358 -13.78 -3.69 3.59
N PHE A 359 -13.60 -3.87 4.90
CA PHE A 359 -12.30 -4.16 5.47
C PHE A 359 -11.74 -5.51 4.97
N ASP A 360 -12.57 -6.54 4.91
CA ASP A 360 -12.21 -7.85 4.36
C ASP A 360 -11.76 -7.75 2.88
N LEU A 361 -12.49 -6.96 2.07
CA LEU A 361 -12.11 -6.71 0.68
C LEU A 361 -10.74 -6.04 0.56
N VAL A 362 -10.47 -5.02 1.38
CA VAL A 362 -9.16 -4.34 1.40
C VAL A 362 -8.04 -5.30 1.77
N GLN A 363 -8.25 -6.16 2.77
CA GLN A 363 -7.28 -7.18 3.13
C GLN A 363 -7.07 -8.18 1.99
N ALA A 364 -8.13 -8.60 1.29
CA ALA A 364 -7.99 -9.50 0.14
C ALA A 364 -7.15 -8.89 -1.00
N VAL A 365 -7.34 -7.60 -1.29
CA VAL A 365 -6.54 -6.85 -2.27
C VAL A 365 -5.06 -6.77 -1.86
N GLU A 366 -4.77 -6.50 -0.58
CA GLU A 366 -3.40 -6.38 -0.05
C GLU A 366 -2.66 -7.72 0.03
N HIS A 367 -3.36 -8.80 0.35
CA HIS A 367 -2.80 -10.15 0.35
C HIS A 367 -2.73 -10.76 -1.06
N GLU A 368 -3.22 -10.03 -2.07
CA GLU A 368 -3.33 -10.47 -3.45
C GLU A 368 -4.10 -11.81 -3.57
N SER A 369 -5.12 -12.02 -2.72
CA SER A 369 -5.93 -13.25 -2.65
C SER A 369 -7.17 -13.17 -3.53
N LEU A 370 -7.12 -13.82 -4.70
CA LEU A 370 -8.24 -13.84 -5.65
C LEU A 370 -9.50 -14.52 -5.08
N TYR A 371 -9.34 -15.50 -4.20
CA TYR A 371 -10.46 -16.22 -3.58
C TYR A 371 -11.21 -15.32 -2.59
N ASP A 372 -10.49 -14.68 -1.67
CA ASP A 372 -11.08 -13.78 -0.67
C ASP A 372 -11.65 -12.53 -1.35
N PHE A 373 -11.00 -12.04 -2.41
CA PHE A 373 -11.47 -10.91 -3.21
C PHE A 373 -12.87 -11.17 -3.79
N ARG A 374 -13.09 -12.34 -4.39
CA ARG A 374 -14.40 -12.69 -4.96
C ARG A 374 -15.47 -12.80 -3.90
N THR A 375 -15.14 -13.47 -2.79
CA THR A 375 -16.06 -13.65 -1.66
C THR A 375 -16.50 -12.30 -1.09
N ALA A 376 -15.56 -11.37 -0.89
CA ALA A 376 -15.84 -10.04 -0.39
C ALA A 376 -16.62 -9.19 -1.42
N ALA A 377 -16.27 -9.27 -2.71
CA ALA A 377 -16.98 -8.58 -3.78
C ALA A 377 -18.46 -9.01 -3.86
N ASP A 378 -18.72 -10.32 -3.80
CA ASP A 378 -20.08 -10.89 -3.82
C ASP A 378 -20.88 -10.45 -2.59
N THR A 379 -20.26 -10.45 -1.41
CA THR A 379 -20.89 -10.01 -0.15
C THR A 379 -21.31 -8.54 -0.20
N LEU A 380 -20.48 -7.69 -0.81
CA LEU A 380 -20.74 -6.26 -0.97
C LEU A 380 -21.64 -5.94 -2.17
N MET A 381 -21.95 -6.92 -3.03
CA MET A 381 -22.63 -6.73 -4.31
C MET A 381 -21.95 -5.67 -5.21
N LEU A 382 -20.62 -5.54 -5.12
CA LEU A 382 -19.84 -4.62 -5.94
C LEU A 382 -19.32 -5.33 -7.18
N SER A 383 -19.38 -4.66 -8.33
CA SER A 383 -18.73 -5.17 -9.53
C SER A 383 -17.21 -5.07 -9.40
N VAL A 384 -16.49 -5.98 -10.07
CA VAL A 384 -15.02 -5.94 -10.08
C VAL A 384 -14.49 -4.65 -10.71
N SER A 385 -15.21 -4.07 -11.67
CA SER A 385 -14.85 -2.78 -12.27
C SER A 385 -14.91 -1.64 -11.23
N GLU A 386 -15.94 -1.61 -10.39
CA GLU A 386 -16.05 -0.62 -9.29
C GLU A 386 -14.92 -0.78 -8.28
N ILE A 387 -14.62 -2.01 -7.86
CA ILE A 387 -13.53 -2.30 -6.93
C ILE A 387 -12.19 -1.87 -7.52
N ASN A 388 -11.90 -2.23 -8.77
CA ASN A 388 -10.65 -1.86 -9.42
C ASN A 388 -10.50 -0.35 -9.61
N ARG A 389 -11.58 0.36 -9.95
CA ARG A 389 -11.57 1.82 -9.98
C ARG A 389 -11.25 2.39 -8.61
N ALA A 390 -11.80 1.79 -7.54
CA ALA A 390 -11.50 2.22 -6.18
C ALA A 390 -10.03 1.98 -5.80
N VAL A 391 -9.47 0.82 -6.16
CA VAL A 391 -8.03 0.53 -5.97
C VAL A 391 -7.16 1.55 -6.70
N LEU A 392 -7.41 1.80 -7.98
CA LEU A 392 -6.63 2.75 -8.78
C LEU A 392 -6.78 4.19 -8.24
N GLY A 393 -8.00 4.60 -7.89
CA GLY A 393 -8.28 5.92 -7.30
C GLY A 393 -7.54 6.13 -5.98
N ALA A 394 -7.58 5.14 -5.08
CA ALA A 394 -6.86 5.19 -3.82
C ALA A 394 -5.33 5.27 -4.01
N LEU A 395 -4.77 4.54 -4.98
CA LEU A 395 -3.35 4.60 -5.30
C LEU A 395 -2.95 5.96 -5.89
N THR A 396 -3.79 6.57 -6.73
CA THR A 396 -3.59 7.95 -7.21
C THR A 396 -3.57 8.93 -6.04
N SER A 397 -4.56 8.89 -5.15
CA SER A 397 -4.63 9.78 -4.00
C SER A 397 -3.45 9.60 -3.05
N ALA A 398 -2.99 8.35 -2.81
CA ALA A 398 -1.85 8.09 -1.95
C ALA A 398 -0.57 8.76 -2.47
N SER A 399 -0.35 8.73 -3.78
CA SER A 399 0.84 9.34 -4.41
C SER A 399 0.91 10.87 -4.27
N GLN A 400 -0.19 11.53 -3.90
CA GLN A 400 -0.25 12.98 -3.67
C GLN A 400 0.01 13.36 -2.20
N ILE A 401 0.05 12.39 -1.29
CA ILE A 401 0.26 12.59 0.14
C ILE A 401 1.74 12.41 0.51
N ASP A 402 2.46 11.58 -0.26
CA ASP A 402 3.93 11.41 -0.20
C ASP A 402 4.67 12.66 -0.69
#